data_AF-A0A9D8LCL5-F1
#
_entry.id   AF-A0A9D8LCL5-F1
#
_cell.length_a   1.000
_cell.length_b   1.000
_cell.length_c   1.000
_cell.angle_alpha   90.00
_cell.angle_beta   90.00
_cell.angle_gamma   90.00
#
_symmetry.space_group_name_H-M   'P 1'
#
loop_
_entity.id
_entity.type
_entity.pdbx_description
1 polymer ?
#
loop_
_entity_poly.entity_id
_entity_poly.type
_entity_poly.pdbx_seq_one_letter_code
_entity_poly.pdbx_strand_id
1 'polypeptide(L)'
;MPATNARPAVLMISTKLDPHVDAVLAILEQRGVPCFRLNTDHFHEEYRVTMSDGIEGAIRISDIWGRNCLFPHGLRSVWMRKPEPSLPPPGIEDEGVIGYIKDEMREFMGFLPMDGRVPWINNPDENRRHQRKFPQLRLAQSLGLRVPRSIITNDPEEAEAFFAGCPHGVICKPMLMGSHYIEGAHHVAYTRRVAPDEFASLKASIALCPTYLQEAIEKDHELRVTIIGDRLFNCRIDSQGVEGAEQDWRAVDTIKLPHRIEPLEPKVDAALRAYLSHCGLRFGAFDLIVTPEGEHVFLELNPNGQWYWVELATKAPMAEAMADLLEAP
;
A
#
# COMPACT_ATOMS: atom_id res chain seq x y z
N MET A 1 29.83 -26.60 -1.78
CA MET A 1 29.46 -26.25 -3.17
C MET A 1 30.32 -25.08 -3.62
N PRO A 2 30.76 -24.97 -4.88
CA PRO A 2 31.55 -23.82 -5.27
C PRO A 2 30.66 -22.58 -5.14
N ALA A 3 31.09 -21.63 -4.31
CA ALA A 3 30.49 -20.31 -4.26
C ALA A 3 30.60 -19.73 -5.68
N THR A 4 29.51 -19.80 -6.43
CA THR A 4 29.41 -19.04 -7.66
C THR A 4 29.55 -17.57 -7.25
N ASN A 5 30.54 -16.88 -7.81
CA ASN A 5 30.76 -15.44 -7.69
C ASN A 5 29.61 -14.62 -8.32
N ALA A 6 28.39 -15.16 -8.35
CA ALA A 6 27.21 -14.51 -8.84
C ALA A 6 26.84 -13.39 -7.88
N ARG A 7 26.72 -12.17 -8.40
CA ARG A 7 26.20 -11.04 -7.65
C ARG A 7 24.81 -11.42 -7.11
N PRO A 8 24.51 -11.17 -5.83
CA PRO A 8 23.19 -11.48 -5.30
C PRO A 8 22.10 -10.72 -6.09
N ALA A 9 20.93 -11.31 -6.25
CA ALA A 9 19.84 -10.81 -7.08
C ALA A 9 18.76 -10.06 -6.27
N VAL A 10 17.94 -9.24 -6.93
CA VAL A 10 16.71 -8.69 -6.35
C VAL A 10 15.55 -9.61 -6.72
N LEU A 11 14.79 -10.09 -5.72
CA LEU A 11 13.56 -10.83 -5.94
C LEU A 11 12.36 -9.88 -5.93
N MET A 12 11.63 -9.80 -7.03
CA MET A 12 10.40 -9.00 -7.15
C MET A 12 9.20 -9.94 -7.24
N ILE A 13 8.26 -9.82 -6.33
CA ILE A 13 7.04 -10.62 -6.30
C ILE A 13 5.87 -9.69 -6.66
N SER A 14 5.25 -9.93 -7.81
CA SER A 14 4.12 -9.14 -8.29
C SER A 14 3.25 -9.90 -9.30
N THR A 15 2.53 -9.19 -10.16
CA THR A 15 1.77 -9.70 -11.32
C THR A 15 2.48 -9.32 -12.63
N LYS A 16 2.15 -9.93 -13.77
CA LYS A 16 2.69 -9.55 -15.09
C LYS A 16 2.46 -8.08 -15.43
N LEU A 17 1.29 -7.55 -15.10
CA LEU A 17 0.91 -6.17 -15.39
C LEU A 17 1.13 -5.29 -14.15
N ASP A 18 2.38 -4.89 -13.93
CA ASP A 18 2.75 -3.99 -12.83
C ASP A 18 3.74 -2.92 -13.32
N PRO A 19 3.24 -1.71 -13.67
CA PRO A 19 4.09 -0.64 -14.19
C PRO A 19 5.13 -0.13 -13.18
N HIS A 20 4.90 -0.31 -11.86
CA HIS A 20 5.89 0.04 -10.85
C HIS A 20 7.09 -0.90 -10.93
N VAL A 21 6.83 -2.21 -11.07
CA VAL A 21 7.88 -3.22 -11.21
C VAL A 21 8.60 -3.06 -12.54
N ASP A 22 7.89 -2.80 -13.64
CA ASP A 22 8.49 -2.58 -14.95
C ASP A 22 9.48 -1.41 -14.94
N ALA A 23 9.10 -0.28 -14.34
CA ALA A 23 9.94 0.92 -14.27
C ALA A 23 11.23 0.67 -13.46
N VAL A 24 11.12 0.00 -12.32
CA VAL A 24 12.26 -0.30 -11.45
C VAL A 24 13.15 -1.38 -12.06
N LEU A 25 12.55 -2.42 -12.66
CA LEU A 25 13.27 -3.51 -13.32
C LEU A 25 14.13 -2.97 -14.46
N ALA A 26 13.60 -2.08 -15.30
CA ALA A 26 14.35 -1.47 -16.39
C ALA A 26 15.62 -0.74 -15.91
N ILE A 27 15.54 -0.03 -14.77
CA ILE A 27 16.69 0.67 -14.18
C ILE A 27 17.72 -0.33 -13.65
N LEU A 28 17.28 -1.37 -12.94
CA LEU A 28 18.17 -2.40 -12.39
C LEU A 28 18.87 -3.21 -13.49
N GLU A 29 18.17 -3.52 -14.59
CA GLU A 29 18.74 -4.18 -15.77
C GLU A 29 19.80 -3.31 -16.46
N GLN A 30 19.54 -2.01 -16.62
CA GLN A 30 20.52 -1.06 -17.16
C GLN A 30 21.78 -0.97 -16.29
N ARG A 31 21.66 -1.12 -14.97
CA ARG A 31 22.78 -1.17 -14.01
C ARG A 31 23.48 -2.53 -13.96
N GLY A 32 22.96 -3.54 -14.64
CA GLY A 32 23.48 -4.91 -14.59
C GLY A 32 23.30 -5.57 -13.21
N VAL A 33 22.26 -5.18 -12.48
CA VAL A 33 21.85 -5.84 -11.23
C VAL A 33 21.02 -7.07 -11.58
N PRO A 34 21.40 -8.28 -11.12
CA PRO A 34 20.59 -9.46 -11.37
C PRO A 34 19.22 -9.35 -10.71
N CYS A 35 18.16 -9.68 -11.44
CA CYS A 35 16.78 -9.62 -10.96
C CYS A 35 16.06 -10.93 -11.26
N PHE A 36 15.15 -11.33 -10.36
CA PHE A 36 14.19 -12.40 -10.60
C PHE A 36 12.79 -11.88 -10.28
N ARG A 37 11.91 -11.83 -11.29
CA ARG A 37 10.52 -11.44 -11.10
C ARG A 37 9.64 -12.70 -11.06
N LEU A 38 8.92 -12.86 -9.95
CA LEU A 38 7.90 -13.87 -9.76
C LEU A 38 6.53 -13.22 -10.02
N ASN A 39 5.91 -13.57 -11.14
CA ASN A 39 4.54 -13.17 -11.48
C ASN A 39 3.56 -14.20 -10.92
N THR A 40 2.84 -13.85 -9.84
CA THR A 40 1.97 -14.80 -9.12
C THR A 40 0.71 -15.15 -9.88
N ASP A 41 0.22 -14.26 -10.75
CA ASP A 41 -0.93 -14.45 -11.63
C ASP A 41 -0.74 -15.60 -12.62
N HIS A 42 0.49 -15.83 -13.11
CA HIS A 42 0.81 -16.93 -14.05
C HIS A 42 1.65 -18.05 -13.41
N PHE A 43 1.54 -18.22 -12.09
CA PHE A 43 2.39 -19.13 -11.33
C PHE A 43 2.46 -20.56 -11.90
N HIS A 44 1.30 -21.17 -12.19
CA HIS A 44 1.21 -22.59 -12.54
C HIS A 44 1.76 -22.92 -13.93
N GLU A 45 1.72 -21.97 -14.85
CA GLU A 45 2.24 -22.15 -16.21
C GLU A 45 3.74 -21.86 -16.28
N GLU A 46 4.20 -20.82 -15.56
CA GLU A 46 5.52 -20.24 -15.77
C GLU A 46 6.56 -20.63 -14.72
N TYR A 47 6.14 -21.11 -13.54
CA TYR A 47 7.05 -21.32 -12.42
C TYR A 47 6.94 -22.73 -11.83
N ARG A 48 8.05 -23.22 -11.30
CA ARG A 48 8.12 -24.44 -10.49
C ARG A 48 8.83 -24.12 -9.19
N VAL A 49 8.25 -24.57 -8.08
CA VAL A 49 8.82 -24.39 -6.76
C VAL A 49 9.26 -25.73 -6.18
N THR A 50 10.38 -25.73 -5.47
CA THR A 50 10.81 -26.85 -4.63
C THR A 50 11.26 -26.31 -3.29
N MET A 51 10.67 -26.84 -2.22
CA MET A 51 11.10 -26.63 -0.84
C MET A 51 11.33 -28.00 -0.22
N SER A 52 12.48 -28.23 0.40
CA SER A 52 12.79 -29.47 1.11
C SER A 52 12.91 -29.21 2.62
N ASP A 53 12.86 -30.27 3.42
CA ASP A 53 12.99 -30.28 4.88
C ASP A 53 14.42 -29.97 5.39
N GLY A 54 15.29 -29.48 4.52
CA GLY A 54 16.66 -29.12 4.86
C GLY A 54 16.69 -27.96 5.84
N ILE A 55 17.66 -27.98 6.75
CA ILE A 55 17.81 -26.95 7.80
C ILE A 55 18.04 -25.54 7.24
N GLU A 56 18.48 -25.44 5.97
CA GLU A 56 18.66 -24.18 5.27
C GLU A 56 17.32 -23.52 4.91
N GLY A 57 16.20 -24.27 4.90
CA GLY A 57 14.86 -23.73 4.59
C GLY A 57 14.78 -23.05 3.23
N ALA A 58 15.59 -23.51 2.27
CA ALA A 58 15.71 -22.85 0.97
C ALA A 58 14.56 -23.23 0.04
N ILE A 59 14.01 -22.23 -0.64
CA ILE A 59 12.96 -22.37 -1.64
C ILE A 59 13.56 -22.08 -3.00
N ARG A 60 13.68 -23.11 -3.84
CA ARG A 60 14.10 -22.95 -5.23
C ARG A 60 12.88 -22.66 -6.09
N ILE A 61 12.93 -21.55 -6.81
CA ILE A 61 11.92 -21.14 -7.79
C ILE A 61 12.61 -21.10 -9.15
N SER A 62 12.10 -21.87 -10.10
CA SER A 62 12.58 -21.93 -11.48
C SER A 62 11.48 -21.45 -12.41
N ASP A 63 11.83 -20.69 -13.44
CA ASP A 63 10.88 -20.30 -14.48
C ASP A 63 11.07 -21.08 -15.78
N ILE A 64 10.10 -20.96 -16.69
CA ILE A 64 10.13 -21.60 -18.01
C ILE A 64 11.23 -21.06 -18.95
N TRP A 65 11.88 -19.94 -18.59
CA TRP A 65 13.00 -19.36 -19.34
C TRP A 65 14.36 -19.85 -18.82
N GLY A 66 14.37 -20.78 -17.86
CA GLY A 66 15.58 -21.39 -17.31
C GLY A 66 16.29 -20.55 -16.25
N ARG A 67 15.67 -19.46 -15.77
CA ARG A 67 16.21 -18.68 -14.64
C ARG A 67 15.84 -19.38 -13.33
N ASN A 68 16.68 -19.17 -12.31
CA ASN A 68 16.51 -19.78 -11.00
C ASN A 68 16.69 -18.72 -9.91
N CYS A 69 15.84 -18.78 -8.90
CA CYS A 69 15.94 -18.02 -7.66
C CYS A 69 16.00 -19.01 -6.49
N LEU A 70 16.87 -18.76 -5.51
CA LEU A 70 17.00 -19.60 -4.33
C LEU A 70 16.68 -18.77 -3.08
N PHE A 71 15.41 -18.62 -2.71
CA PHE A 71 15.07 -17.82 -1.53
C PHE A 71 15.47 -18.55 -0.22
N PRO A 72 16.05 -17.87 0.79
CA PRO A 72 16.47 -16.45 0.81
C PRO A 72 17.94 -16.23 0.37
N HIS A 73 18.61 -17.26 -0.13
CA HIS A 73 20.05 -17.25 -0.45
C HIS A 73 20.40 -16.59 -1.80
N GLY A 74 21.52 -15.88 -1.85
CA GLY A 74 21.95 -15.22 -3.09
C GLY A 74 21.00 -14.09 -3.51
N LEU A 75 20.23 -13.54 -2.56
CA LEU A 75 19.38 -12.37 -2.75
C LEU A 75 19.96 -11.16 -1.99
N ARG A 76 19.84 -9.97 -2.58
CA ARG A 76 20.11 -8.68 -1.92
C ARG A 76 18.93 -8.23 -1.11
N SER A 77 17.75 -8.31 -1.72
CA SER A 77 16.49 -7.80 -1.18
C SER A 77 15.31 -8.50 -1.83
N VAL A 78 14.16 -8.39 -1.16
CA VAL A 78 12.88 -8.87 -1.66
C VAL A 78 11.87 -7.72 -1.67
N TRP A 79 11.24 -7.52 -2.82
CA TRP A 79 10.14 -6.58 -2.99
C TRP A 79 8.85 -7.33 -3.30
N MET A 80 7.98 -7.47 -2.31
CA MET A 80 6.61 -7.93 -2.57
C MET A 80 5.72 -6.73 -2.83
N ARG A 81 5.46 -6.47 -4.11
CA ARG A 81 4.69 -5.31 -4.54
C ARG A 81 3.20 -5.60 -4.44
N LYS A 82 2.54 -6.04 -5.49
CA LYS A 82 1.09 -6.31 -5.45
C LYS A 82 0.81 -7.61 -6.20
N PRO A 83 1.24 -8.76 -5.63
CA PRO A 83 0.90 -10.03 -6.22
C PRO A 83 -0.62 -10.20 -6.26
N GLU A 84 -1.10 -10.75 -7.37
CA GLU A 84 -2.49 -11.17 -7.53
C GLU A 84 -2.63 -12.68 -7.29
N PRO A 85 -3.83 -13.16 -6.94
CA PRO A 85 -4.08 -14.60 -6.92
C PRO A 85 -3.70 -15.24 -8.25
N SER A 86 -3.14 -16.45 -8.20
CA SER A 86 -2.82 -17.19 -9.42
C SER A 86 -4.09 -17.46 -10.24
N LEU A 87 -3.96 -17.35 -11.56
CA LEU A 87 -4.94 -17.91 -12.48
C LEU A 87 -5.04 -19.42 -12.27
N PRO A 88 -6.21 -20.04 -12.49
CA PRO A 88 -6.35 -21.49 -12.41
C PRO A 88 -5.30 -22.20 -13.28
N PRO A 89 -4.78 -23.37 -12.87
CA PRO A 89 -3.93 -24.17 -13.73
C PRO A 89 -4.65 -24.55 -15.03
N PRO A 90 -3.94 -24.65 -16.17
CA PRO A 90 -4.56 -25.05 -17.44
C PRO A 90 -5.29 -26.38 -17.32
N GLY A 91 -6.53 -26.42 -17.81
CA GLY A 91 -7.38 -27.61 -17.79
C GLY A 91 -8.13 -27.87 -16.48
N ILE A 92 -8.05 -26.97 -15.49
CA ILE A 92 -8.81 -27.05 -14.24
C ILE A 92 -9.96 -26.05 -14.29
N GLU A 93 -11.20 -26.57 -14.30
CA GLU A 93 -12.42 -25.76 -14.36
C GLU A 93 -13.30 -25.88 -13.09
N ASP A 94 -13.07 -26.90 -12.27
CA ASP A 94 -13.87 -27.12 -11.05
C ASP A 94 -13.60 -26.03 -10.01
N GLU A 95 -14.65 -25.29 -9.61
CA GLU A 95 -14.54 -24.15 -8.68
C GLU A 95 -14.01 -24.55 -7.30
N GLY A 96 -14.35 -25.75 -6.82
CA GLY A 96 -13.88 -26.27 -5.53
C GLY A 96 -12.37 -26.53 -5.56
N VAL A 97 -11.89 -27.16 -6.64
CA VAL A 97 -10.46 -27.39 -6.88
C VAL A 97 -9.70 -26.06 -7.03
N ILE A 98 -10.26 -25.10 -7.78
CA ILE A 98 -9.69 -23.76 -7.92
C ILE A 98 -9.60 -23.05 -6.57
N GLY A 99 -10.64 -23.16 -5.74
CA GLY A 99 -10.64 -22.63 -4.37
C GLY A 99 -9.51 -23.20 -3.52
N TYR A 100 -9.37 -24.53 -3.52
CA TYR A 100 -8.29 -25.23 -2.81
C TYR A 100 -6.90 -24.78 -3.27
N ILE A 101 -6.67 -24.70 -4.58
CA ILE A 101 -5.39 -24.24 -5.14
C ILE A 101 -5.07 -22.81 -4.70
N LYS A 102 -6.06 -21.91 -4.69
CA LYS A 102 -5.87 -20.52 -4.24
C LYS A 102 -5.48 -20.45 -2.78
N ASP A 103 -6.04 -21.31 -1.93
CA ASP A 103 -5.71 -21.35 -0.51
C ASP A 103 -4.29 -21.91 -0.28
N GLU A 104 -3.89 -22.98 -0.97
CA GLU A 104 -2.51 -23.51 -0.92
C GLU A 104 -1.48 -22.48 -1.41
N MET A 105 -1.80 -21.74 -2.48
CA MET A 105 -0.94 -20.64 -2.96
C MET A 105 -0.86 -19.49 -1.96
N ARG A 106 -1.97 -19.16 -1.29
CA ARG A 106 -1.97 -18.13 -0.24
C ARG A 106 -1.06 -18.54 0.91
N GLU A 107 -1.12 -19.79 1.33
CA GLU A 107 -0.29 -20.32 2.41
C GLU A 107 1.19 -20.32 2.02
N PHE A 108 1.54 -20.82 0.82
CA PHE A 108 2.91 -20.76 0.31
C PHE A 108 3.47 -19.33 0.29
N MET A 109 2.71 -18.38 -0.23
CA MET A 109 3.11 -16.96 -0.26
C MET A 109 3.19 -16.35 1.15
N GLY A 110 2.43 -16.87 2.11
CA GLY A 110 2.44 -16.48 3.51
C GLY A 110 3.68 -16.93 4.28
N PHE A 111 4.39 -17.96 3.82
CA PHE A 111 5.63 -18.42 4.47
C PHE A 111 6.85 -17.55 4.16
N LEU A 112 6.94 -16.99 2.95
CA LEU A 112 8.11 -16.22 2.53
C LEU A 112 8.46 -15.09 3.51
N PRO A 113 7.51 -14.24 3.95
CA PRO A 113 7.79 -13.10 4.83
C PRO A 113 8.29 -13.48 6.23
N MET A 114 8.12 -14.74 6.65
CA MET A 114 8.61 -15.24 7.94
C MET A 114 10.13 -15.35 7.97
N ASP A 115 10.79 -15.35 6.81
CA ASP A 115 12.24 -15.44 6.72
C ASP A 115 12.89 -14.05 6.67
N GLY A 116 13.52 -13.67 7.78
CA GLY A 116 14.22 -12.41 7.95
C GLY A 116 15.69 -12.42 7.51
N ARG A 117 16.20 -13.50 6.90
CA ARG A 117 17.62 -13.60 6.48
C ARG A 117 17.96 -12.72 5.28
N VAL A 118 16.94 -12.25 4.55
CA VAL A 118 17.06 -11.29 3.45
C VAL A 118 16.28 -10.02 3.78
N PRO A 119 16.81 -8.82 3.46
CA PRO A 119 16.07 -7.57 3.60
C PRO A 119 14.78 -7.55 2.77
N TRP A 120 13.67 -7.15 3.40
CA TRP A 120 12.37 -6.97 2.74
C TRP A 120 12.02 -5.48 2.61
N ILE A 121 11.57 -5.06 1.43
CA ILE A 121 11.19 -3.68 1.14
C ILE A 121 9.71 -3.61 0.73
N ASN A 122 8.76 -3.43 1.63
CA ASN A 122 8.83 -3.80 3.04
C ASN A 122 8.47 -5.28 3.20
N ASN A 123 8.59 -5.79 4.44
CA ASN A 123 7.97 -7.06 4.79
C ASN A 123 6.43 -6.93 4.71
N PRO A 124 5.71 -7.80 3.97
CA PRO A 124 4.27 -7.70 3.81
C PRO A 124 3.48 -7.95 5.11
N ASP A 125 4.03 -8.66 6.09
CA ASP A 125 3.40 -8.84 7.40
C ASP A 125 3.43 -7.53 8.20
N GLU A 126 4.55 -6.81 8.15
CA GLU A 126 4.66 -5.47 8.75
C GLU A 126 3.80 -4.45 8.01
N ASN A 127 3.68 -4.54 6.69
CA ASN A 127 2.68 -3.76 5.94
C ASN A 127 1.27 -4.01 6.46
N ARG A 128 0.87 -5.29 6.64
CA ARG A 128 -0.46 -5.67 7.14
C ARG A 128 -0.71 -5.23 8.59
N ARG A 129 0.32 -5.21 9.42
CA ARG A 129 0.27 -4.71 10.79
C ARG A 129 0.09 -3.19 10.81
N HIS A 130 0.87 -2.47 10.01
CA HIS A 130 0.95 -1.02 10.06
C HIS A 130 -0.03 -0.29 9.14
N GLN A 131 -0.82 -0.99 8.31
CA GLN A 131 -1.93 -0.41 7.53
C GLN A 131 -3.23 -0.18 8.34
N ARG A 132 -3.24 -0.47 9.64
CA ARG A 132 -4.46 -0.40 10.48
C ARG A 132 -4.76 1.05 10.86
N LYS A 133 -5.82 1.62 10.28
CA LYS A 133 -6.15 3.06 10.33
C LYS A 133 -6.11 3.69 11.73
N PHE A 134 -6.79 3.11 12.72
CA PHE A 134 -6.86 3.73 14.06
C PHE A 134 -5.52 3.71 14.82
N PRO A 135 -4.77 2.57 14.85
CA PRO A 135 -3.38 2.58 15.32
C PRO A 135 -2.48 3.59 14.61
N GLN A 136 -2.66 3.81 13.30
CA GLN A 136 -1.87 4.80 12.57
C GLN A 136 -2.07 6.22 13.09
N LEU A 137 -3.33 6.63 13.27
CA LEU A 137 -3.65 7.96 13.80
C LEU A 137 -3.05 8.18 15.20
N ARG A 138 -3.11 7.16 16.07
CA ARG A 138 -2.52 7.22 17.41
C ARG A 138 -1.00 7.37 17.36
N LEU A 139 -0.33 6.61 16.49
CA LEU A 139 1.12 6.71 16.33
C LEU A 139 1.52 8.09 15.77
N ALA A 140 0.85 8.56 14.71
CA ALA A 140 1.07 9.88 14.14
C ALA A 140 0.93 10.98 15.21
N GLN A 141 -0.13 10.93 16.02
CA GLN A 141 -0.35 11.88 17.11
C GLN A 141 0.76 11.82 18.16
N SER A 142 1.22 10.62 18.54
CA SER A 142 2.33 10.47 19.50
C SER A 142 3.67 11.01 18.99
N LEU A 143 3.82 11.13 17.66
CA LEU A 143 4.97 11.71 16.98
C LEU A 143 4.81 13.20 16.67
N GLY A 144 3.75 13.83 17.18
CA GLY A 144 3.51 15.27 17.06
C GLY A 144 2.81 15.71 15.78
N LEU A 145 2.25 14.78 14.99
CA LEU A 145 1.41 15.13 13.83
C LEU A 145 -0.02 15.42 14.29
N ARG A 146 -0.65 16.45 13.70
CA ARG A 146 -2.09 16.65 13.83
C ARG A 146 -2.81 15.54 13.07
N VAL A 147 -3.86 14.99 13.68
CA VAL A 147 -4.75 13.99 13.09
C VAL A 147 -6.20 14.42 13.24
N PRO A 148 -7.08 14.02 12.32
CA PRO A 148 -8.51 14.28 12.46
C PRO A 148 -9.12 13.50 13.63
N ARG A 149 -10.02 14.15 14.38
CA ARG A 149 -10.88 13.45 15.35
C ARG A 149 -11.62 12.31 14.65
N SER A 150 -11.61 11.15 15.29
CA SER A 150 -12.06 9.89 14.69
C SER A 150 -12.70 9.02 15.75
N ILE A 151 -13.77 8.30 15.37
CA ILE A 151 -14.41 7.28 16.20
C ILE A 151 -14.72 6.04 15.36
N ILE A 152 -14.54 4.87 15.95
CA ILE A 152 -15.10 3.61 15.46
C ILE A 152 -16.08 3.15 16.51
N THR A 153 -17.36 3.12 16.17
CA THR A 153 -18.41 2.77 17.13
C THR A 153 -19.53 1.99 16.44
N ASN A 154 -20.13 1.05 17.17
CA ASN A 154 -21.43 0.46 16.85
C ASN A 154 -22.53 0.99 17.80
N ASP A 155 -22.23 2.00 18.61
CA ASP A 155 -23.18 2.69 19.47
C ASP A 155 -23.75 3.92 18.74
N PRO A 156 -25.05 3.94 18.42
CA PRO A 156 -25.69 5.06 17.76
C PRO A 156 -25.65 6.39 18.56
N GLU A 157 -25.64 6.34 19.89
CA GLU A 157 -25.59 7.53 20.74
C GLU A 157 -24.19 8.17 20.73
N GLU A 158 -23.14 7.35 20.82
CA GLU A 158 -21.75 7.80 20.66
C GLU A 158 -21.50 8.39 19.26
N ALA A 159 -22.10 7.79 18.22
CA ALA A 159 -22.02 8.32 16.87
C ALA A 159 -22.70 9.68 16.74
N GLU A 160 -23.86 9.86 17.38
CA GLU A 160 -24.60 11.13 17.40
C GLU A 160 -23.86 12.22 18.15
N ALA A 161 -23.28 11.88 19.32
CA ALA A 161 -22.43 12.79 20.08
C ALA A 161 -21.20 13.23 19.26
N PHE A 162 -20.55 12.29 18.56
CA PHE A 162 -19.45 12.61 17.66
C PHE A 162 -19.88 13.51 16.51
N PHE A 163 -21.01 13.23 15.87
CA PHE A 163 -21.54 14.01 14.77
C PHE A 163 -21.85 15.46 15.19
N ALA A 164 -22.53 15.63 16.33
CA ALA A 164 -22.81 16.94 16.91
C ALA A 164 -21.54 17.72 17.29
N GLY A 165 -20.45 17.02 17.63
CA GLY A 165 -19.16 17.61 17.95
C GLY A 165 -18.32 18.07 16.75
N CYS A 166 -18.76 17.82 15.51
CA CYS A 166 -17.98 18.10 14.29
C CYS A 166 -18.57 19.27 13.47
N PRO A 167 -18.08 20.52 13.66
CA PRO A 167 -18.71 21.70 13.08
C PRO A 167 -18.63 21.76 11.54
N HIS A 168 -17.58 21.18 10.94
CA HIS A 168 -17.40 21.13 9.48
C HIS A 168 -17.99 19.85 8.86
N GLY A 169 -18.71 19.05 9.66
CA GLY A 169 -19.33 17.80 9.25
C GLY A 169 -18.47 16.57 9.51
N VAL A 170 -18.98 15.42 9.07
CA VAL A 170 -18.38 14.10 9.28
C VAL A 170 -18.23 13.39 7.94
N ILE A 171 -17.13 12.67 7.79
CA ILE A 171 -16.93 11.70 6.72
C ILE A 171 -17.04 10.27 7.27
N CYS A 172 -17.58 9.37 6.46
CA CYS A 172 -17.59 7.93 6.72
C CYS A 172 -16.55 7.25 5.84
N LYS A 173 -15.78 6.32 6.42
CA LYS A 173 -14.74 5.56 5.72
C LYS A 173 -14.93 4.06 5.91
N PRO A 174 -14.66 3.21 4.89
CA PRO A 174 -14.51 1.79 5.12
C PRO A 174 -13.29 1.53 6.02
N MET A 175 -13.40 0.56 6.94
CA MET A 175 -12.26 0.13 7.79
C MET A 175 -11.25 -0.75 7.03
N LEU A 176 -11.73 -1.51 6.05
CA LEU A 176 -10.91 -2.38 5.19
C LEU A 176 -10.98 -1.88 3.74
N MET A 177 -11.66 -2.63 2.86
CA MET A 177 -11.89 -2.33 1.46
C MET A 177 -13.39 -2.25 1.25
N GLY A 178 -13.87 -1.17 0.63
CA GLY A 178 -15.30 -0.91 0.47
C GLY A 178 -15.99 -1.72 -0.63
N SER A 179 -15.28 -2.64 -1.30
CA SER A 179 -15.78 -3.38 -2.47
C SER A 179 -16.59 -4.61 -2.07
N HIS A 180 -17.82 -4.72 -2.57
CA HIS A 180 -18.67 -5.90 -2.43
C HIS A 180 -19.58 -6.06 -3.65
N TYR A 181 -20.10 -7.25 -3.87
CA TYR A 181 -21.07 -7.52 -4.94
C TYR A 181 -22.46 -7.70 -4.36
N ILE A 182 -23.46 -7.04 -4.95
CA ILE A 182 -24.89 -7.22 -4.66
C ILE A 182 -25.56 -7.53 -5.98
N GLU A 183 -26.21 -8.70 -6.09
CA GLU A 183 -26.94 -9.12 -7.30
C GLU A 183 -26.11 -9.01 -8.60
N GLY A 184 -24.80 -9.30 -8.50
CA GLY A 184 -23.85 -9.21 -9.62
C GLY A 184 -23.33 -7.80 -9.92
N ALA A 185 -23.86 -6.76 -9.28
CA ALA A 185 -23.35 -5.39 -9.37
C ALA A 185 -22.21 -5.18 -8.36
N HIS A 186 -21.11 -4.57 -8.80
CA HIS A 186 -19.99 -4.21 -7.96
C HIS A 186 -20.23 -2.86 -7.27
N HIS A 187 -20.25 -2.85 -5.94
CA HIS A 187 -20.40 -1.67 -5.10
C HIS A 187 -19.09 -1.35 -4.39
N VAL A 188 -18.68 -0.09 -4.38
CA VAL A 188 -17.48 0.38 -3.67
C VAL A 188 -17.87 1.49 -2.70
N ALA A 189 -17.65 1.27 -1.41
CA ALA A 189 -17.76 2.30 -0.38
C ALA A 189 -16.50 3.18 -0.39
N TYR A 190 -16.64 4.42 -0.86
CA TYR A 190 -15.59 5.44 -0.81
C TYR A 190 -15.69 6.31 0.46
N THR A 191 -14.61 7.02 0.77
CA THR A 191 -14.66 8.11 1.75
C THR A 191 -15.61 9.18 1.25
N ARG A 192 -16.66 9.48 2.02
CA ARG A 192 -17.61 10.53 1.66
C ARG A 192 -18.13 11.29 2.87
N ARG A 193 -18.57 12.52 2.63
CA ARG A 193 -19.34 13.28 3.63
C ARG A 193 -20.68 12.60 3.90
N VAL A 194 -21.11 12.65 5.15
CA VAL A 194 -22.41 12.17 5.60
C VAL A 194 -23.29 13.39 5.82
N ALA A 195 -24.38 13.50 5.06
CA ALA A 195 -25.32 14.60 5.23
C ALA A 195 -26.09 14.45 6.57
N PRO A 196 -26.46 15.54 7.27
CA PRO A 196 -27.19 15.44 8.54
C PRO A 196 -28.48 14.64 8.45
N ASP A 197 -29.29 14.86 7.41
CA ASP A 197 -30.56 14.13 7.21
C ASP A 197 -30.32 12.64 6.95
N GLU A 198 -29.26 12.33 6.20
CA GLU A 198 -28.85 10.96 5.94
C GLU A 198 -28.38 10.28 7.23
N PHE A 199 -27.53 10.94 8.02
CA PHE A 199 -27.11 10.44 9.33
C PHE A 199 -28.31 10.15 10.21
N ALA A 200 -29.26 11.09 10.32
CA ALA A 200 -30.48 10.90 11.10
C ALA A 200 -31.28 9.67 10.65
N SER A 201 -31.40 9.45 9.32
CA SER A 201 -32.13 8.30 8.76
C SER A 201 -31.42 6.95 8.96
N LEU A 202 -30.09 6.94 8.97
CA LEU A 202 -29.28 5.72 9.02
C LEU A 202 -28.66 5.46 10.40
N LYS A 203 -28.79 6.37 11.37
CA LYS A 203 -28.15 6.29 12.70
C LYS A 203 -28.34 4.91 13.35
N ALA A 204 -29.57 4.38 13.32
CA ALA A 204 -29.88 3.08 13.93
C ALA A 204 -29.12 1.90 13.29
N SER A 205 -28.72 2.01 12.02
CA SER A 205 -27.95 0.97 11.32
C SER A 205 -26.51 0.81 11.81
N ILE A 206 -25.99 1.81 12.54
CA ILE A 206 -24.65 1.74 13.16
C ILE A 206 -24.57 0.58 14.17
N ALA A 207 -25.70 0.19 14.77
CA ALA A 207 -25.77 -0.97 15.65
C ALA A 207 -25.46 -2.31 14.94
N LEU A 208 -25.57 -2.36 13.60
CA LEU A 208 -25.31 -3.57 12.82
C LEU A 208 -23.82 -3.90 12.72
N CYS A 209 -22.94 -2.89 12.69
CA CYS A 209 -21.51 -3.06 12.53
C CYS A 209 -20.74 -1.80 12.95
N PRO A 210 -19.57 -1.92 13.60
CA PRO A 210 -18.74 -0.76 13.90
C PRO A 210 -18.49 0.10 12.66
N THR A 211 -18.83 1.37 12.75
CA THR A 211 -18.73 2.35 11.67
C THR A 211 -17.58 3.31 11.97
N TYR A 212 -16.73 3.55 10.97
CA TYR A 212 -15.64 4.50 11.10
C TYR A 212 -16.08 5.89 10.61
N LEU A 213 -16.26 6.78 11.57
CA LEU A 213 -16.54 8.19 11.37
C LEU A 213 -15.29 9.02 11.68
N GLN A 214 -15.08 10.07 10.90
CA GLN A 214 -13.97 11.01 11.07
C GLN A 214 -14.46 12.42 10.81
N GLU A 215 -13.93 13.41 11.51
CA GLU A 215 -14.29 14.80 11.24
C GLU A 215 -13.89 15.18 9.81
N ALA A 216 -14.77 15.91 9.12
CA ALA A 216 -14.41 16.54 7.86
C ALA A 216 -13.52 17.76 8.17
N ILE A 217 -12.40 17.86 7.47
CA ILE A 217 -11.47 18.99 7.58
C ILE A 217 -11.45 19.72 6.25
N GLU A 218 -11.62 21.04 6.31
CA GLU A 218 -11.41 21.92 5.16
C GLU A 218 -9.93 21.95 4.79
N LYS A 219 -9.63 21.83 3.51
CA LYS A 219 -8.27 21.70 3.00
C LYS A 219 -8.05 22.67 1.83
N ASP A 220 -6.89 23.32 1.82
CA ASP A 220 -6.37 24.06 0.65
C ASP A 220 -5.91 23.08 -0.43
N HIS A 221 -5.20 22.03 -0.02
CA HIS A 221 -4.66 21.02 -0.93
C HIS A 221 -4.35 19.71 -0.18
N GLU A 222 -3.96 18.71 -0.96
CA GLU A 222 -3.53 17.40 -0.46
C GLU A 222 -2.05 17.19 -0.75
N LEU A 223 -1.40 16.41 0.09
CA LEU A 223 -0.01 16.01 -0.08
C LEU A 223 0.09 14.49 -0.12
N ARG A 224 0.74 13.98 -1.17
CA ARG A 224 1.20 12.61 -1.28
C ARG A 224 2.70 12.59 -0.97
N VAL A 225 3.03 12.31 0.28
CA VAL A 225 4.44 12.21 0.72
C VAL A 225 4.89 10.78 0.61
N THR A 226 5.81 10.48 -0.30
CA THR A 226 6.39 9.14 -0.44
C THR A 226 7.83 9.15 0.02
N ILE A 227 8.16 8.28 0.97
CA ILE A 227 9.53 8.04 1.42
C ILE A 227 9.96 6.68 0.87
N ILE A 228 11.10 6.67 0.18
CA ILE A 228 11.74 5.49 -0.39
C ILE A 228 13.20 5.48 0.10
N GLY A 229 13.48 4.62 1.07
CA GLY A 229 14.77 4.63 1.77
C GLY A 229 14.98 6.00 2.43
N ASP A 230 16.06 6.69 2.06
CA ASP A 230 16.36 8.01 2.60
C ASP A 230 15.72 9.16 1.81
N ARG A 231 15.18 8.89 0.63
CA ARG A 231 14.66 9.91 -0.30
C ARG A 231 13.18 10.18 -0.02
N LEU A 232 12.82 11.46 0.09
CA LEU A 232 11.44 11.90 0.31
C LEU A 232 10.95 12.70 -0.90
N PHE A 233 9.75 12.36 -1.36
CA PHE A 233 9.05 13.02 -2.45
C PHE A 233 7.70 13.53 -1.94
N ASN A 234 7.58 14.85 -1.76
CA ASN A 234 6.35 15.49 -1.34
C ASN A 234 5.64 16.06 -2.57
N CYS A 235 4.61 15.35 -3.03
CA CYS A 235 3.80 15.78 -4.16
C CYS A 235 2.55 16.48 -3.67
N ARG A 236 2.42 17.76 -4.01
CA ARG A 236 1.18 18.51 -3.83
C ARG A 236 0.18 18.18 -4.93
N ILE A 237 -1.06 17.99 -4.51
CA ILE A 237 -2.22 17.73 -5.35
C ILE A 237 -3.23 18.85 -5.11
N ASP A 238 -3.46 19.68 -6.12
CA ASP A 238 -4.47 20.72 -6.07
C ASP A 238 -5.83 20.14 -6.49
N SER A 239 -6.61 19.65 -5.52
CA SER A 239 -7.94 19.06 -5.75
C SER A 239 -9.10 20.07 -5.65
N GLN A 240 -8.84 21.27 -5.13
CA GLN A 240 -9.87 22.31 -5.02
C GLN A 240 -10.23 22.88 -6.40
N GLY A 241 -11.54 23.07 -6.63
CA GLY A 241 -12.06 23.60 -7.90
C GLY A 241 -12.25 22.55 -9.00
N VAL A 242 -12.02 21.27 -8.69
CA VAL A 242 -12.34 20.13 -9.58
C VAL A 242 -13.50 19.34 -9.00
N GLU A 243 -14.64 19.35 -9.69
CA GLU A 243 -15.86 18.67 -9.26
C GLU A 243 -15.60 17.18 -8.99
N GLY A 244 -15.90 16.75 -7.76
CA GLY A 244 -15.74 15.37 -7.30
C GLY A 244 -14.39 15.06 -6.65
N ALA A 245 -13.38 15.94 -6.76
CA ALA A 245 -12.06 15.74 -6.16
C ALA A 245 -11.92 16.43 -4.78
N GLU A 246 -12.86 17.28 -4.39
CA GLU A 246 -12.75 18.16 -3.22
C GLU A 246 -12.62 17.39 -1.91
N GLN A 247 -13.14 16.16 -1.86
CA GLN A 247 -13.09 15.31 -0.66
C GLN A 247 -11.95 14.28 -0.72
N ASP A 248 -11.74 13.63 -1.87
CA ASP A 248 -10.70 12.62 -2.11
C ASP A 248 -10.23 12.71 -3.57
N TRP A 249 -8.96 13.06 -3.79
CA TRP A 249 -8.37 13.17 -5.12
C TRP A 249 -8.47 11.89 -5.96
N ARG A 250 -8.68 10.73 -5.31
CA ARG A 250 -8.83 9.43 -5.98
C ARG A 250 -10.18 9.23 -6.63
N ALA A 251 -11.17 10.08 -6.32
CA ALA A 251 -12.51 9.98 -6.88
C ALA A 251 -12.58 10.47 -8.34
N VAL A 252 -11.52 11.10 -8.85
CA VAL A 252 -11.38 11.55 -10.23
C VAL A 252 -10.18 10.90 -10.91
N ASP A 253 -10.05 11.09 -12.23
CA ASP A 253 -8.84 10.74 -12.96
C ASP A 253 -7.68 11.59 -12.43
N THR A 254 -6.88 10.98 -11.55
CA THR A 254 -5.80 11.64 -10.82
C THR A 254 -4.85 12.36 -11.76
N ILE A 255 -4.56 11.83 -12.96
CA ILE A 255 -3.60 12.44 -13.88
C ILE A 255 -4.03 13.84 -14.33
N LYS A 256 -5.32 14.16 -14.24
CA LYS A 256 -5.87 15.47 -14.65
C LYS A 256 -5.72 16.56 -13.58
N LEU A 257 -5.36 16.22 -12.34
CA LEU A 257 -5.12 17.21 -11.31
C LEU A 257 -3.73 17.85 -11.50
N PRO A 258 -3.52 19.13 -11.13
CA PRO A 258 -2.20 19.72 -11.06
C PRO A 258 -1.35 19.04 -9.99
N HIS A 259 -0.15 18.59 -10.37
CA HIS A 259 0.84 17.97 -9.47
C HIS A 259 2.15 18.73 -9.50
N ARG A 260 2.76 18.93 -8.34
CA ARG A 260 4.14 19.43 -8.26
C ARG A 260 4.85 18.85 -7.05
N ILE A 261 6.17 18.67 -7.18
CA ILE A 261 7.02 18.41 -6.03
C ILE A 261 7.34 19.73 -5.34
N GLU A 262 7.17 19.77 -4.02
CA GLU A 262 7.54 20.92 -3.21
C GLU A 262 8.21 20.50 -1.90
N PRO A 263 9.02 21.37 -1.26
CA PRO A 263 9.61 21.07 0.04
C PRO A 263 8.54 20.75 1.08
N LEU A 264 8.81 19.79 1.96
CA LEU A 264 7.98 19.49 3.12
C LEU A 264 8.50 20.23 4.34
N GLU A 265 7.60 20.66 5.24
CA GLU A 265 8.01 21.28 6.49
C GLU A 265 8.93 20.34 7.31
N PRO A 266 10.09 20.81 7.81
CA PRO A 266 11.07 19.94 8.47
C PRO A 266 10.53 19.15 9.66
N LYS A 267 9.59 19.71 10.42
CA LYS A 267 8.93 19.00 11.53
C LYS A 267 8.07 17.83 11.04
N VAL A 268 7.37 18.00 9.93
CA VAL A 268 6.53 16.97 9.34
C VAL A 268 7.40 15.86 8.74
N ASP A 269 8.45 16.22 7.99
CA ASP A 269 9.44 15.25 7.49
C ASP A 269 10.01 14.39 8.63
N ALA A 270 10.54 15.04 9.68
CA ALA A 270 11.10 14.34 10.84
C ALA A 270 10.09 13.38 11.49
N ALA A 271 8.82 13.78 11.62
CA ALA A 271 7.77 12.95 12.18
C ALA A 271 7.42 11.75 11.28
N LEU A 272 7.36 11.92 9.96
CA LEU A 272 7.09 10.83 9.01
C LEU A 272 8.25 9.82 8.94
N ARG A 273 9.50 10.29 9.04
CA ARG A 273 10.67 9.40 9.15
C ARG A 273 10.69 8.64 10.46
N ALA A 274 10.41 9.32 11.58
CA ALA A 274 10.24 8.67 12.88
C ALA A 274 9.11 7.63 12.85
N TYR A 275 8.03 7.91 12.12
CA TYR A 275 6.93 6.99 11.90
C TYR A 275 7.41 5.70 11.22
N LEU A 276 8.07 5.80 10.05
CA LEU A 276 8.55 4.61 9.34
C LEU A 276 9.59 3.83 10.17
N SER A 277 10.49 4.54 10.85
CA SER A 277 11.46 3.92 11.75
C SER A 277 10.78 3.14 12.89
N HIS A 278 9.72 3.69 13.50
CA HIS A 278 8.95 2.98 14.53
C HIS A 278 8.29 1.71 13.98
N CYS A 279 7.83 1.74 12.73
CA CYS A 279 7.20 0.60 12.06
C CYS A 279 8.20 -0.39 11.44
N GLY A 280 9.50 -0.12 11.47
CA GLY A 280 10.51 -0.94 10.77
C GLY A 280 10.33 -0.95 9.24
N LEU A 281 9.75 0.10 8.66
CA LEU A 281 9.46 0.21 7.23
C LEU A 281 10.53 1.07 6.53
N ARG A 282 10.87 0.70 5.29
CA ARG A 282 11.82 1.42 4.42
C ARG A 282 11.12 2.16 3.28
N PHE A 283 9.86 1.83 3.04
CA PHE A 283 8.98 2.51 2.10
C PHE A 283 7.68 2.91 2.79
N GLY A 284 7.15 4.09 2.47
CA GLY A 284 5.80 4.48 2.86
C GLY A 284 5.26 5.61 2.00
N ALA A 285 3.99 5.51 1.62
CA ALA A 285 3.26 6.59 0.96
C ALA A 285 2.20 7.13 1.93
N PHE A 286 2.42 8.34 2.40
CA PHE A 286 1.57 9.05 3.33
C PHE A 286 0.62 9.99 2.58
N ASP A 287 -0.61 10.07 3.08
CA ASP A 287 -1.56 11.08 2.66
C ASP A 287 -1.76 12.08 3.79
N LEU A 288 -1.52 13.34 3.45
CA LEU A 288 -1.77 14.48 4.32
C LEU A 288 -2.68 15.46 3.59
N ILE A 289 -3.30 16.34 4.36
CA ILE A 289 -3.95 17.55 3.84
C ILE A 289 -3.35 18.76 4.53
N VAL A 290 -3.44 19.90 3.87
CA VAL A 290 -3.05 21.19 4.44
C VAL A 290 -4.31 22.05 4.53
N THR A 291 -4.59 22.61 5.71
CA THR A 291 -5.74 23.49 5.90
C THR A 291 -5.51 24.86 5.26
N PRO A 292 -6.56 25.68 5.05
CA PRO A 292 -6.39 27.06 4.58
C PRO A 292 -5.44 27.92 5.45
N GLU A 293 -5.29 27.58 6.73
CA GLU A 293 -4.39 28.22 7.68
C GLU A 293 -2.94 27.69 7.59
N GLY A 294 -2.68 26.69 6.75
CA GLY A 294 -1.36 26.11 6.53
C GLY A 294 -0.99 24.96 7.47
N GLU A 295 -1.95 24.38 8.21
CA GLU A 295 -1.67 23.27 9.11
C GLU A 295 -1.66 21.91 8.39
N HIS A 296 -0.60 21.13 8.59
CA HIS A 296 -0.48 19.76 8.08
C HIS A 296 -1.27 18.77 8.94
N VAL A 297 -2.17 18.01 8.32
CA VAL A 297 -2.96 16.97 8.99
C VAL A 297 -2.68 15.61 8.35
N PHE A 298 -2.23 14.65 9.16
CA PHE A 298 -2.02 13.27 8.75
C PHE A 298 -3.36 12.53 8.59
N LEU A 299 -3.55 11.85 7.46
CA LEU A 299 -4.74 11.03 7.19
C LEU A 299 -4.45 9.54 7.26
N GLU A 300 -3.45 9.07 6.53
CA GLU A 300 -3.11 7.64 6.48
C GLU A 300 -1.67 7.38 6.04
N LEU A 301 -1.16 6.20 6.43
CA LEU A 301 0.00 5.57 5.82
C LEU A 301 -0.48 4.42 4.93
N ASN A 302 -0.06 4.42 3.67
CA ASN A 302 -0.11 3.26 2.81
C ASN A 302 1.32 2.68 2.65
N PRO A 303 1.67 1.63 3.40
CA PRO A 303 3.04 1.09 3.42
C PRO A 303 3.36 0.27 2.16
N ASN A 304 2.42 0.19 1.22
CA ASN A 304 2.59 -0.40 -0.10
C ASN A 304 1.79 0.38 -1.16
N GLY A 305 1.75 1.71 -1.01
CA GLY A 305 0.90 2.61 -1.81
C GLY A 305 1.37 2.78 -3.24
N GLN A 306 0.46 3.18 -4.14
CA GLN A 306 0.80 3.56 -5.51
C GLN A 306 1.58 4.87 -5.53
N TRP A 307 2.74 4.89 -6.21
CA TRP A 307 3.62 6.06 -6.28
C TRP A 307 4.07 6.42 -7.70
N TYR A 308 4.20 5.45 -8.62
CA TYR A 308 4.72 5.70 -9.97
C TYR A 308 3.93 6.73 -10.80
N TRP A 309 2.62 6.89 -10.55
CA TRP A 309 1.83 7.95 -11.18
C TRP A 309 2.33 9.36 -10.82
N VAL A 310 2.90 9.55 -9.62
CA VAL A 310 3.53 10.83 -9.21
C VAL A 310 4.74 11.11 -10.08
N GLU A 311 5.59 10.11 -10.32
CA GLU A 311 6.75 10.24 -11.20
C GLU A 311 6.33 10.54 -12.64
N LEU A 312 5.31 9.86 -13.16
CA LEU A 312 4.80 10.15 -14.51
C LEU A 312 4.34 11.61 -14.64
N ALA A 313 3.64 12.12 -13.62
CA ALA A 313 3.10 13.48 -13.57
C ALA A 313 4.16 14.57 -13.33
N THR A 314 5.15 14.30 -12.48
CA THR A 314 6.08 15.33 -11.96
C THR A 314 7.53 15.16 -12.41
N LYS A 315 7.88 14.02 -13.00
CA LYS A 315 9.25 13.59 -13.33
C LYS A 315 10.15 13.42 -12.11
N ALA A 316 9.57 13.30 -10.91
CA ALA A 316 10.31 12.93 -9.71
C ALA A 316 10.96 11.54 -9.88
N PRO A 317 12.26 11.37 -9.62
CA PRO A 317 12.98 10.10 -9.85
C PRO A 317 12.70 9.05 -8.75
N MET A 318 11.45 8.57 -8.67
CA MET A 318 11.00 7.66 -7.61
C MET A 318 11.34 6.20 -7.92
N ALA A 319 11.28 5.78 -9.18
CA ALA A 319 11.70 4.45 -9.64
C ALA A 319 13.20 4.27 -9.45
N GLU A 320 13.98 5.32 -9.69
CA GLU A 320 15.41 5.35 -9.36
C GLU A 320 15.64 5.16 -7.86
N ALA A 321 14.89 5.88 -7.00
CA ALA A 321 14.99 5.72 -5.55
C ALA A 321 14.64 4.31 -5.08
N MET A 322 13.64 3.66 -5.69
CA MET A 322 13.29 2.27 -5.38
C MET A 322 14.37 1.31 -5.88
N ALA A 323 14.94 1.53 -7.07
CA ALA A 323 16.05 0.74 -7.56
C ALA A 323 17.28 0.86 -6.65
N ASP A 324 17.63 2.07 -6.20
CA ASP A 324 18.72 2.32 -5.25
C ASP A 324 18.50 1.52 -3.95
N LEU A 325 17.29 1.58 -3.40
CA LEU A 325 16.93 0.88 -2.16
C LEU A 325 16.95 -0.64 -2.32
N LEU A 326 16.58 -1.18 -3.48
CA LEU A 326 16.59 -2.63 -3.72
C LEU A 326 18.00 -3.15 -3.99
N GLU A 327 18.84 -2.36 -4.65
CA GLU A 327 20.23 -2.69 -4.95
C GLU A 327 21.12 -2.63 -3.70
N ALA A 328 20.87 -1.66 -2.83
CA ALA A 328 21.60 -1.41 -1.58
C ALA A 328 20.61 -1.17 -0.41
N PRO A 329 19.93 -2.22 0.07
CA PRO A 329 18.90 -2.14 1.11
C PRO A 329 19.43 -1.85 2.51
#